data_AF-A0A6N9VFD0-F1
#
_entry.id   AF-A0A6N9VFD0-F1
#
_cell.length_a   1.000
_cell.length_b   1.000
_cell.length_c   1.000
_cell.angle_alpha   90.00
_cell.angle_beta   90.00
_cell.angle_gamma   90.00
#
_symmetry.space_group_name_H-M   'P 1'
#
loop_
_entity.id
_entity.type
_entity.pdbx_description
1 polymer ?
#
loop_
_entity_poly.entity_id
_entity_poly.type
_entity_poly.pdbx_seq_one_letter_code
_entity_poly.pdbx_strand_id
1 'polypeptide(L)'
;MPRWKALPEELDPQIREFASQLRRLVDRSGLNINAVADRTGFSKTSWDRYLNGRLLPPRRAVVALADVTGTPQHHLTTMWELAERAWSRAEMRHDMTIEAIRITQAREALGASDPAAGGRSGGPG
;
A
#
# COMPACT_ATOMS: atom_id res chain seq x y z
N MET A 1 13.10 -14.45 17.64
CA MET A 1 12.66 -14.05 16.28
C MET A 1 11.51 -13.07 16.38
N PRO A 2 11.42 -12.07 15.49
CA PRO A 2 10.31 -11.12 15.46
C PRO A 2 8.97 -11.81 15.21
N ARG A 3 7.92 -11.42 15.96
CA ARG A 3 6.58 -11.99 15.85
C ARG A 3 5.75 -11.14 14.88
N TRP A 4 5.85 -11.45 13.60
CA TRP A 4 5.18 -10.69 12.53
C TRP A 4 3.65 -10.73 12.64
N LYS A 5 2.99 -9.63 12.26
CA LYS A 5 1.53 -9.59 12.08
C LYS A 5 1.14 -10.32 10.79
N ALA A 6 -0.10 -10.79 10.69
CA ALA A 6 -0.64 -11.25 9.41
C ALA A 6 -0.50 -10.14 8.34
N LEU A 7 -0.22 -10.53 7.09
CA LEU A 7 -0.26 -9.61 5.96
C LEU A 7 -1.74 -9.35 5.58
N PRO A 8 -2.12 -8.16 5.08
CA PRO A 8 -3.49 -7.88 4.69
C PRO A 8 -4.01 -8.91 3.68
N GLU A 9 -5.23 -9.40 3.90
CA GLU A 9 -5.84 -10.45 3.06
C GLU A 9 -6.08 -9.99 1.61
N GLU A 10 -6.23 -8.68 1.44
CA GLU A 10 -6.49 -7.96 0.18
C GLU A 10 -5.20 -7.65 -0.61
N LEU A 11 -4.02 -7.89 -0.01
CA LEU A 11 -2.73 -7.57 -0.61
C LEU A 11 -2.43 -8.45 -1.83
N ASP A 12 -2.10 -7.82 -2.97
CA ASP A 12 -1.74 -8.50 -4.22
C ASP A 12 -0.71 -9.62 -3.99
N PRO A 13 -0.88 -10.82 -4.58
CA PRO A 13 0.00 -11.96 -4.34
C PRO A 13 1.49 -11.67 -4.57
N GLN A 14 1.86 -10.84 -5.54
CA GLN A 14 3.27 -10.51 -5.81
C GLN A 14 3.87 -9.68 -4.66
N ILE A 15 3.09 -8.74 -4.11
CA ILE A 15 3.48 -7.88 -3.00
C ILE A 15 3.54 -8.70 -1.70
N ARG A 16 2.57 -9.61 -1.49
CA ARG A 16 2.54 -10.53 -0.33
C ARG A 16 3.75 -11.45 -0.29
N GLU A 17 4.10 -12.08 -1.42
CA GLU A 17 5.26 -12.96 -1.49
C GLU A 17 6.56 -12.18 -1.28
N PHE A 18 6.68 -10.98 -1.86
CA PHE A 18 7.84 -10.12 -1.61
C PHE A 18 7.99 -9.72 -0.14
N ALA A 19 6.92 -9.25 0.51
CA ALA A 19 6.93 -8.96 1.95
C ALA A 19 7.27 -10.20 2.80
N SER A 20 6.82 -11.38 2.37
CA SER A 20 7.13 -12.66 3.02
C SER A 20 8.60 -13.05 2.87
N GLN A 21 9.22 -12.78 1.72
CA GLN A 21 10.68 -12.96 1.55
C GLN A 21 11.48 -12.01 2.44
N LEU A 22 11.11 -10.72 2.51
CA LEU A 22 11.80 -9.76 3.38
C LEU A 22 11.78 -10.22 4.85
N ARG A 23 10.62 -10.72 5.33
CA ARG A 23 10.50 -11.36 6.65
C ARG A 23 11.45 -12.55 6.80
N ARG A 24 11.45 -13.48 5.84
CA ARG A 24 12.36 -14.65 5.83
C ARG A 24 13.85 -14.25 5.86
N LEU A 25 14.24 -13.15 5.22
CA LEU A 25 15.61 -12.63 5.31
C LEU A 25 15.94 -12.11 6.72
N VAL A 26 15.06 -11.30 7.32
CA VAL A 26 15.24 -10.82 8.69
C VAL A 26 15.31 -11.99 9.68
N ASP A 27 14.37 -12.94 9.60
CA ASP A 27 14.33 -14.11 10.50
C ASP A 27 15.60 -14.95 10.42
N ARG A 28 16.12 -15.24 9.21
CA ARG A 28 17.37 -16.01 9.03
C ARG A 28 18.62 -15.23 9.44
N SER A 29 18.61 -13.90 9.37
CA SER A 29 19.75 -13.07 9.77
C SER A 29 19.94 -12.98 11.30
N GLY A 30 18.96 -13.42 12.09
CA GLY A 30 18.96 -13.26 13.54
C GLY A 30 18.73 -11.82 14.03
N LEU A 31 18.62 -10.85 13.12
CA LEU A 31 18.40 -9.45 13.46
C LEU A 31 16.97 -9.22 13.95
N ASN A 32 16.84 -8.39 14.99
CA ASN A 32 15.54 -7.80 15.34
C ASN A 32 15.30 -6.52 14.50
N ILE A 33 14.05 -6.05 14.46
CA ILE A 33 13.68 -4.90 13.63
C ILE A 33 14.39 -3.58 14.00
N ASN A 34 14.85 -3.41 15.24
CA ASN A 34 15.67 -2.25 15.61
C ASN A 34 17.05 -2.37 14.94
N ALA A 35 17.71 -3.52 15.06
CA ALA A 35 19.01 -3.76 14.42
C ALA A 35 18.96 -3.68 12.89
N VAL A 36 17.84 -4.06 12.26
CA VAL A 36 17.61 -3.82 10.83
C VAL A 36 17.50 -2.33 10.53
N ALA A 37 16.74 -1.57 11.33
CA ALA A 37 16.62 -0.12 11.18
C ALA A 37 17.99 0.58 11.29
N ASP A 38 18.73 0.29 12.35
CA ASP A 38 20.04 0.90 12.64
C ASP A 38 21.06 0.61 11.53
N ARG A 39 21.15 -0.64 11.05
CA ARG A 39 22.12 -1.04 10.03
C ARG A 39 21.77 -0.59 8.60
N THR A 40 20.50 -0.30 8.32
CA THR A 40 20.05 0.12 6.98
C THR A 40 19.83 1.63 6.84
N GLY A 41 19.83 2.38 7.96
CA GLY A 41 19.56 3.82 7.98
C GLY A 41 18.08 4.20 7.79
N PHE A 42 17.16 3.25 7.86
CA PHE A 42 15.71 3.50 7.78
C PHE A 42 15.06 3.34 9.14
N SER A 43 14.05 4.17 9.44
CA SER A 43 13.36 4.08 10.74
C SER A 43 12.68 2.72 10.95
N LYS A 44 12.59 2.29 12.22
CA LYS A 44 11.79 1.13 12.63
C LYS A 44 10.34 1.19 12.11
N THR A 45 9.73 2.37 12.10
CA THR A 45 8.36 2.59 11.63
C THR A 45 8.25 2.37 10.11
N SER A 46 9.27 2.74 9.35
CA SER A 46 9.37 2.43 7.91
C SER A 46 9.42 0.91 7.71
N TRP A 47 10.33 0.23 8.43
CA TRP A 47 10.46 -1.23 8.36
C TRP A 47 9.20 -1.98 8.79
N ASP A 48 8.48 -1.54 9.83
CA ASP A 48 7.21 -2.14 10.23
C ASP A 48 6.17 -2.04 9.10
N ARG A 49 6.04 -0.89 8.44
CA ARG A 49 5.13 -0.72 7.31
C ARG A 49 5.51 -1.62 6.12
N TYR A 50 6.81 -1.70 5.79
CA TYR A 50 7.30 -2.53 4.69
C TYR A 50 7.10 -4.02 4.96
N LEU A 51 7.51 -4.49 6.15
CA LEU A 51 7.41 -5.90 6.53
C LEU A 51 5.97 -6.32 6.81
N ASN A 52 5.06 -5.40 7.14
CA ASN A 52 3.63 -5.67 7.24
C ASN A 52 2.85 -5.44 5.93
N GLY A 53 3.53 -5.23 4.79
CA GLY A 53 2.91 -5.08 3.48
C GLY A 53 2.01 -3.83 3.35
N ARG A 54 2.17 -2.84 4.23
CA ARG A 54 1.40 -1.59 4.24
C ARG A 54 1.96 -0.53 3.28
N LEU A 55 3.21 -0.67 2.89
CA LEU A 55 3.90 0.14 1.89
C LEU A 55 4.93 -0.77 1.19
N LEU A 56 5.15 -0.57 -0.10
CA LEU A 56 6.33 -1.14 -0.76
C LEU A 56 7.60 -0.42 -0.26
N PRO A 57 8.69 -1.13 0.13
CA PRO A 57 9.96 -0.48 0.41
C PRO A 57 10.56 0.12 -0.88
N PRO A 58 11.19 1.31 -0.81
CA PRO A 58 11.93 1.84 -1.94
C PRO A 58 13.15 0.96 -2.22
N ARG A 59 13.59 0.88 -3.49
CA ARG A 59 14.73 0.03 -3.93
C ARG A 59 15.97 0.15 -3.03
N ARG A 60 16.30 1.36 -2.57
CA ARG A 60 17.41 1.61 -1.63
C ARG A 60 17.31 0.85 -0.29
N ALA A 61 16.10 0.68 0.26
CA ALA A 61 15.89 -0.09 1.48
C ALA A 61 16.03 -1.60 1.24
N VAL A 62 15.60 -2.07 0.06
CA VAL A 62 15.74 -3.47 -0.38
C VAL A 62 17.21 -3.84 -0.56
N VAL A 63 17.99 -2.97 -1.23
CA VAL A 63 19.44 -3.12 -1.39
C VAL A 63 20.14 -3.14 -0.03
N ALA A 64 19.85 -2.16 0.84
CA ALA A 64 20.43 -2.13 2.18
C ALA A 64 20.08 -3.38 3.01
N LEU A 65 18.86 -3.93 2.89
CA LEU A 65 18.51 -5.19 3.56
C LEU A 65 19.29 -6.38 2.99
N ALA A 66 19.48 -6.44 1.68
CA ALA A 66 20.27 -7.48 1.05
C ALA A 66 21.70 -7.49 1.61
N ASP A 67 22.33 -6.31 1.70
CA ASP A 67 23.69 -6.14 2.23
C ASP A 67 23.82 -6.58 3.70
N VAL A 68 22.96 -6.08 4.59
CA VAL A 68 23.05 -6.39 6.03
C VAL A 68 22.64 -7.83 6.37
N THR A 69 22.05 -8.57 5.43
CA THR A 69 21.67 -9.99 5.56
C THR A 69 22.56 -10.94 4.75
N GLY A 70 23.54 -10.42 3.99
CA GLY A 70 24.38 -11.23 3.10
C GLY A 70 23.63 -11.86 1.92
N THR A 71 22.48 -11.32 1.56
CA THR A 71 21.66 -11.83 0.44
C THR A 71 22.16 -11.25 -0.88
N PRO A 72 22.29 -12.03 -1.97
CA PRO A 72 22.66 -11.49 -3.27
C PRO A 72 21.66 -10.43 -3.75
N GLN A 73 22.12 -9.18 -3.88
CA GLN A 73 21.28 -8.02 -4.21
C GLN A 73 20.41 -8.27 -5.46
N HIS A 74 20.99 -8.82 -6.53
CA HIS A 74 20.34 -9.00 -7.82
C HIS A 74 19.01 -9.77 -7.70
N HIS A 75 19.01 -10.95 -7.06
CA HIS A 75 17.81 -11.76 -6.82
C HIS A 75 16.72 -10.96 -6.10
N LEU A 76 17.07 -10.26 -5.01
CA LEU A 76 16.08 -9.51 -4.23
C LEU A 76 15.56 -8.29 -5.00
N THR A 77 16.40 -7.63 -5.81
CA THR A 77 15.95 -6.54 -6.68
C THR A 77 15.04 -7.01 -7.81
N THR A 78 15.28 -8.17 -8.43
CA THR A 78 14.39 -8.74 -9.44
C THR A 78 13.01 -9.04 -8.85
N MET A 79 12.93 -9.60 -7.64
CA MET A 79 11.66 -9.77 -6.94
C MET A 79 10.97 -8.44 -6.61
N TRP A 80 11.75 -7.44 -6.19
CA TRP A 80 11.22 -6.09 -5.92
C TRP A 80 10.58 -5.47 -7.17
N GLU A 81 11.17 -5.60 -8.36
CA GLU A 81 10.57 -5.04 -9.57
C GLU A 81 9.25 -5.70 -9.98
N LEU A 82 9.03 -6.98 -9.63
CA LEU A 82 7.74 -7.64 -9.83
C LEU A 82 6.70 -7.12 -8.84
N ALA A 83 7.11 -6.95 -7.57
CA ALA A 83 6.28 -6.37 -6.53
C ALA A 83 5.95 -4.88 -6.79
N GLU A 84 6.88 -4.10 -7.36
CA GLU A 84 6.64 -2.72 -7.77
C GLU A 84 5.56 -2.67 -8.86
N ARG A 85 5.74 -3.39 -9.97
CA ARG A 85 4.74 -3.43 -11.05
C ARG A 85 3.36 -3.89 -10.55
N ALA A 86 3.27 -4.66 -9.47
CA ALA A 86 2.02 -5.01 -8.80
C ALA A 86 1.49 -3.89 -7.90
N TRP A 87 2.36 -3.24 -7.13
CA TRP A 87 2.05 -2.12 -6.24
C TRP A 87 1.51 -0.92 -7.03
N SER A 88 2.22 -0.45 -8.06
CA SER A 88 1.74 0.67 -8.89
C SER A 88 0.45 0.35 -9.66
N ARG A 89 0.24 -0.91 -10.11
CA ARG A 89 -1.09 -1.37 -10.60
C ARG A 89 -2.18 -1.32 -9.52
N ALA A 90 -1.84 -1.58 -8.25
CA ALA A 90 -2.79 -1.60 -7.15
C ALA A 90 -3.13 -0.19 -6.65
N GLU A 91 -2.16 0.72 -6.55
CA GLU A 91 -2.39 2.14 -6.25
C GLU A 91 -3.27 2.79 -7.33
N MET A 92 -2.96 2.59 -8.62
CA MET A 92 -3.82 3.08 -9.71
C MET A 92 -5.27 2.61 -9.59
N ARG A 93 -5.52 1.36 -9.15
CA ARG A 93 -6.89 0.87 -8.90
C ARG A 93 -7.54 1.57 -7.72
N HIS A 94 -6.82 1.73 -6.60
CA HIS A 94 -7.34 2.42 -5.42
C HIS A 94 -7.68 3.89 -5.72
N ASP A 95 -6.79 4.62 -6.39
CA ASP A 95 -7.01 6.03 -6.74
C ASP A 95 -8.24 6.19 -7.64
N MET A 96 -8.41 5.34 -8.66
CA MET A 96 -9.61 5.35 -9.52
C MET A 96 -10.88 4.97 -8.77
N THR A 97 -10.82 4.02 -7.83
CA THR A 97 -11.97 3.67 -6.97
C THR A 97 -12.36 4.82 -6.04
N ILE A 98 -11.38 5.48 -5.41
CA ILE A 98 -11.62 6.64 -4.56
C ILE A 98 -12.24 7.79 -5.35
N GLU A 99 -11.76 8.06 -6.57
CA GLU A 99 -12.30 9.12 -7.41
C GLU A 99 -13.73 8.80 -7.91
N ALA A 100 -14.01 7.54 -8.29
CA ALA A 100 -15.36 7.11 -8.65
C ALA A 100 -16.35 7.23 -7.46
N ILE A 101 -15.90 6.96 -6.23
CA ILE A 101 -16.70 7.17 -5.01
C ILE A 101 -17.00 8.65 -4.81
N ARG A 102 -16.00 9.54 -4.95
CA ARG A 102 -16.19 11.00 -4.85
C ARG A 102 -17.15 11.54 -5.91
N ILE A 103 -17.01 11.10 -7.17
CA ILE A 103 -17.89 11.51 -8.28
C ILE A 103 -19.33 11.05 -8.02
N THR A 104 -19.52 9.83 -7.51
CA THR A 104 -20.86 9.32 -7.14
C THR A 104 -21.48 10.18 -6.04
N GLN A 105 -20.75 10.43 -4.94
CA GLN A 105 -21.20 11.28 -3.84
C GLN A 105 -21.49 12.73 -4.28
N ALA A 106 -20.67 13.29 -5.17
CA ALA A 106 -20.89 14.63 -5.72
C ALA A 106 -22.15 14.68 -6.60
N ARG A 107 -22.41 13.63 -7.40
CA ARG A 107 -23.63 13.53 -8.21
C ARG A 107 -24.88 13.37 -7.34
N GLU A 108 -24.81 12.59 -6.26
CA GLU A 108 -25.91 12.46 -5.29
C GLU A 108 -26.18 13.79 -4.58
N ALA A 109 -25.15 14.52 -4.14
CA ALA A 109 -25.28 15.83 -3.52
C ALA A 109 -25.89 16.88 -4.46
N LEU A 110 -25.56 16.84 -5.76
CA LEU A 110 -26.16 17.70 -6.78
C LEU A 110 -27.58 17.28 -7.16
N GLY A 111 -27.87 15.97 -7.17
CA GLY A 111 -29.19 15.39 -7.45
C GLY A 111 -30.19 15.55 -6.29
N ALA A 112 -29.72 15.79 -5.07
CA ALA A 112 -30.56 16.12 -3.91
C ALA A 112 -31.18 17.54 -3.99
N SER A 113 -30.94 18.29 -5.07
CA SER A 113 -31.52 19.59 -5.36
C SER A 113 -32.46 19.51 -6.57
N ASP A 114 -33.66 18.96 -6.38
CA ASP A 114 -34.72 18.93 -7.40
C ASP A 114 -35.73 20.07 -7.14
N PRO A 115 -35.70 21.19 -7.88
CA PRO A 115 -36.63 22.31 -7.72
C PRO A 115 -37.97 22.01 -8.43
N ALA A 116 -38.68 20.97 -7.99
CA ALA A 116 -39.86 20.44 -8.67
C ALA A 116 -41.16 20.58 -7.85
N ALA A 117 -41.64 21.82 -7.70
CA ALA A 117 -43.03 22.10 -7.34
C ALA A 117 -43.55 23.34 -8.08
N GLY A 118 -43.86 23.18 -9.37
CA GLY A 118 -44.84 24.06 -10.04
C GLY A 118 -46.27 23.70 -9.63
N GLY A 119 -47.28 24.53 -9.86
CA GLY A 119 -47.27 25.87 -10.43
C GLY A 119 -48.69 26.42 -10.64
N ARG A 120 -48.78 27.75 -10.81
CA ARG A 120 -49.89 28.55 -11.38
C ARG A 120 -51.34 28.00 -11.26
N SER A 121 -52.08 28.56 -10.32
CA SER A 121 -53.48 29.02 -10.44
C SER A 121 -53.80 29.97 -9.26
N GLY A 122 -54.61 31.02 -9.38
CA GLY A 122 -55.29 31.60 -10.56
C GLY A 122 -55.93 32.96 -10.19
N GLY A 123 -56.51 33.68 -11.16
CA GLY A 123 -57.34 34.87 -10.92
C GLY A 123 -58.27 35.17 -12.10
N PRO A 124 -59.13 36.21 -12.07
CA PRO A 124 -59.43 37.14 -10.97
C PRO A 124 -60.90 37.04 -10.48
N GLY A 125 -61.26 37.84 -9.47
CA GLY A 125 -62.63 38.03 -8.98
C GLY A 125 -62.70 39.23 -8.02
#